data_AF-A0A2N3HF39-F1
#
_entry.id   AF-A0A2N3HF39-F1
#
_cell.length_a   1.000
_cell.length_b   1.000
_cell.length_c   1.000
_cell.angle_alpha   90.00
_cell.angle_beta   90.00
_cell.angle_gamma   90.00
#
_symmetry.space_group_name_H-M   'P 1'
#
loop_
_entity.id
_entity.type
_entity.pdbx_description
1 polymer ?
#
loop_
_entity_poly.entity_id
_entity_poly.type
_entity_poly.pdbx_seq_one_letter_code
_entity_poly.pdbx_strand_id
1 'polypeptide(L)'
;MKKNIKIIFKYSLILSLFFTSVSCEEYLDKDPDTDISSDEAFKNFTNFQGYTEELYQCIPDFTNRYWTNSWNWGEDEIQSTARDFHFGVKIDNGDFWGWQDEHDGWGAGWMNASNANTSNDRFSKDLWKNGWYGIRKANLGLENLDKLTDATQEERDLVKGQLLFFRAWFHFQFIQYFGGLPYVDTVLPSDEPLTYPRLSYAECAEKIGADLRQAANLLPINWDNTTVGKRTLGKNALRINKVMALGYLGKNYLWAGSPLMNKSSTGSETYNSDFCKRAADAFGELLTITESAESPYALLPFSKISDNFYTTGQNWQIPGGEEAIFRGPYWGAHSSSWGTAKQYGPAPVITDGDVKFLPTSNYVNYYGMKNGLPIKDITQADPESGYDPEYPWKDRDPRFYSDIIYDGAKTVLGSMPSNVVQDRYANLYTGGSYRNISTGSRTGYLLYKFIPITANKYDLGYDWGANLNIHLPWMRLSDIYLMYAESAAQAFGSPTGTSSNYNKTAVEAINIIRDRAGVGHVASKFLASMNDFMEEVRRERAVELAFERHRFNDLRRWLLLTKSPYTLKKSIEFDRVGEFSTEDPTLNRVANIHEEIILERNFSDKHYWLPLKNVDVNMYLEFPQNPGW
;
A
#
# COMPACT_ATOMS: atom_id res chain seq x y z
N MET A 1 46.39 -17.42 63.14
CA MET A 1 45.30 -16.86 62.30
C MET A 1 45.06 -17.57 60.96
N LYS A 2 46.08 -18.03 60.20
CA LYS A 2 45.84 -18.62 58.86
C LYS A 2 45.22 -20.05 58.82
N LYS A 3 45.25 -20.81 59.93
CA LYS A 3 44.69 -22.19 59.97
C LYS A 3 43.17 -22.22 60.27
N ASN A 4 42.65 -21.23 60.98
CA ASN A 4 41.23 -21.17 61.38
C ASN A 4 40.33 -20.59 60.27
N ILE A 5 40.87 -19.77 59.36
CA ILE A 5 40.11 -19.17 58.24
C ILE A 5 39.70 -20.25 57.22
N LYS A 6 40.55 -21.24 56.93
CA LYS A 6 40.21 -22.34 56.00
C LYS A 6 39.16 -23.30 56.56
N ILE A 7 39.12 -23.46 57.88
CA ILE A 7 38.12 -24.29 58.56
C ILE A 7 36.76 -23.59 58.53
N ILE A 8 36.73 -22.29 58.85
CA ILE A 8 35.52 -21.47 58.76
C ILE A 8 34.99 -21.45 57.32
N PHE A 9 35.85 -21.26 56.31
CA PHE A 9 35.42 -21.27 54.90
C PHE A 9 34.87 -22.63 54.44
N LYS A 10 35.44 -23.75 54.89
CA LYS A 10 34.94 -25.10 54.56
C LYS A 10 33.57 -25.38 55.19
N TYR A 11 33.36 -24.98 56.45
CA TYR A 11 32.08 -25.20 57.13
C TYR A 11 31.01 -24.20 56.69
N SER A 12 31.37 -22.97 56.30
CA SER A 12 30.45 -22.01 55.67
C SER A 12 29.96 -22.49 54.30
N LEU A 13 30.82 -23.15 53.50
CA LEU A 13 30.43 -23.71 52.21
C LEU A 13 29.49 -24.92 52.35
N ILE A 14 29.69 -25.74 53.38
CA ILE A 14 28.83 -26.90 53.69
C ILE A 14 27.48 -26.44 54.28
N LEU A 15 27.47 -25.35 55.07
CA LEU A 15 26.23 -24.77 55.59
C LEU A 15 25.41 -24.06 54.49
N SER A 16 26.05 -23.46 53.49
CA SER A 16 25.36 -22.89 52.32
C SER A 16 24.78 -23.94 51.37
N LEU A 17 25.31 -25.16 51.35
CA LEU A 17 24.80 -26.28 50.55
C LEU A 17 23.59 -26.98 51.18
N PHE A 18 23.30 -26.75 52.46
CA PHE A 18 22.10 -27.28 53.15
C PHE A 18 20.90 -26.32 53.12
N PHE A 19 21.06 -25.07 52.69
CA PHE A 19 19.95 -24.12 52.51
C PHE A 19 19.39 -24.10 51.08
N THR A 20 19.95 -24.87 50.14
CA THR A 20 19.49 -24.95 48.75
C THR A 20 18.50 -26.10 48.48
N SER A 21 17.97 -26.77 49.51
CA SER A 21 17.01 -27.87 49.35
C SER A 21 15.65 -27.66 50.02
N VAL A 22 15.28 -26.41 50.33
CA VAL A 22 13.86 -26.08 50.52
C VAL A 22 13.36 -25.54 49.19
N SER A 23 12.94 -26.47 48.33
CA SER A 23 12.09 -26.19 47.18
C SER A 23 10.81 -25.55 47.71
N CYS A 24 10.62 -24.26 47.51
CA CYS A 24 9.29 -23.67 47.55
C CYS A 24 8.56 -24.11 46.28
N GLU A 25 7.93 -25.29 46.33
CA GLU A 25 6.99 -25.71 45.28
C GLU A 25 5.80 -24.72 45.15
N GLU A 26 5.49 -23.95 46.20
CA GLU A 26 4.38 -22.98 46.20
C GLU A 26 4.60 -21.69 45.37
N TYR A 27 5.79 -21.44 44.79
CA TYR A 27 5.98 -20.29 43.87
C TYR A 27 5.67 -20.64 42.40
N LEU A 28 5.40 -21.92 42.10
CA LEU A 28 5.06 -22.39 40.76
C LEU A 28 3.57 -22.68 40.57
N ASP A 29 2.78 -22.63 41.65
CA ASP A 29 1.33 -22.68 41.56
C ASP A 29 0.79 -21.27 41.29
N LYS A 30 0.61 -20.96 40.00
CA LYS A 30 -0.33 -19.91 39.61
C LYS A 30 -1.67 -20.21 40.28
N ASP A 31 -2.25 -19.20 40.92
CA ASP A 31 -3.60 -19.29 41.47
C ASP A 31 -4.55 -19.85 40.38
N PRO A 32 -5.33 -20.92 40.61
CA PRO A 32 -6.25 -21.47 39.62
C PRO A 32 -7.25 -20.43 39.08
N ASP A 33 -7.46 -19.32 39.80
CA ASP A 33 -8.25 -18.17 39.33
C ASP A 33 -7.55 -17.31 38.25
N THR A 34 -6.27 -17.57 37.94
CA THR A 34 -5.51 -16.91 36.85
C THR A 34 -5.47 -17.70 35.54
N ASP A 35 -5.91 -18.96 35.54
CA ASP A 35 -6.14 -19.73 34.31
C ASP A 35 -7.51 -19.33 33.73
N ILE A 36 -7.51 -18.19 33.05
CA ILE A 36 -8.60 -17.83 32.14
C ILE A 36 -8.61 -18.91 31.05
N SER A 37 -9.62 -19.78 31.08
CA SER A 37 -9.84 -20.79 30.05
C SER A 37 -9.73 -20.16 28.67
N SER A 38 -9.10 -20.84 27.71
CA SER A 38 -9.06 -20.41 26.31
C SER A 38 -10.45 -20.13 25.73
N ASP A 39 -11.49 -20.74 26.32
CA ASP A 39 -12.88 -20.57 25.91
C ASP A 39 -13.51 -19.28 26.44
N GLU A 40 -12.97 -18.67 27.49
CA GLU A 40 -13.50 -17.43 28.08
C GLU A 40 -13.50 -16.28 27.07
N ALA A 41 -12.55 -16.30 26.14
CA ALA A 41 -12.47 -15.35 25.04
C ALA A 41 -13.71 -15.37 24.12
N PHE A 42 -14.47 -16.48 24.10
CA PHE A 42 -15.55 -16.71 23.12
C PHE A 42 -16.95 -16.64 23.72
N LYS A 43 -17.11 -16.53 25.04
CA LYS A 43 -18.43 -16.68 25.72
C LYS A 43 -19.41 -15.53 25.50
N ASN A 44 -18.91 -14.30 25.53
CA ASN A 44 -19.72 -13.08 25.40
C ASN A 44 -19.17 -12.14 24.34
N PHE A 45 -20.01 -11.22 23.87
CA PHE A 45 -19.64 -10.31 22.78
C PHE A 45 -18.39 -9.47 23.10
N THR A 46 -18.26 -8.92 24.30
CA THR A 46 -17.14 -8.02 24.64
C THR A 46 -15.80 -8.74 24.53
N ASN A 47 -15.68 -9.93 25.10
CA ASN A 47 -14.45 -10.72 25.05
C ASN A 47 -14.13 -11.17 23.62
N PHE A 48 -15.13 -11.64 22.87
CA PHE A 48 -14.93 -12.13 21.52
C PHE A 48 -14.65 -11.00 20.52
N GLN A 49 -15.26 -9.83 20.73
CA GLN A 49 -14.92 -8.63 19.99
C GLN A 49 -13.47 -8.21 20.29
N GLY A 50 -13.03 -8.24 21.55
CA GLY A 50 -11.62 -7.99 21.92
C GLY A 50 -10.65 -8.98 21.28
N TYR A 51 -11.01 -10.28 21.26
CA TYR A 51 -10.26 -11.30 20.52
C TYR A 51 -10.18 -10.94 19.03
N THR A 52 -11.30 -10.57 18.42
CA THR A 52 -11.37 -10.21 16.99
C THR A 52 -10.56 -8.95 16.67
N GLU A 53 -10.52 -7.98 17.60
CA GLU A 53 -9.82 -6.70 17.42
C GLU A 53 -8.29 -6.84 17.28
N GLU A 54 -7.70 -7.92 17.79
CA GLU A 54 -6.29 -8.22 17.57
C GLU A 54 -5.96 -8.50 16.08
N LEU A 55 -6.93 -8.92 15.25
CA LEU A 55 -6.72 -9.06 13.80
C LEU A 55 -6.40 -7.73 13.10
N TYR A 56 -6.93 -6.62 13.61
CA TYR A 56 -6.61 -5.29 13.07
C TYR A 56 -5.16 -4.93 13.32
N GLN A 57 -4.55 -5.47 14.38
CA GLN A 57 -3.12 -5.30 14.67
C GLN A 57 -2.24 -6.17 13.76
N CYS A 58 -2.81 -7.06 12.96
CA CYS A 58 -2.09 -7.85 11.97
C CYS A 58 -2.05 -7.17 10.59
N ILE A 59 -2.69 -6.00 10.43
CA ILE A 59 -2.60 -5.22 9.19
C ILE A 59 -1.18 -4.64 9.08
N PRO A 60 -0.45 -4.87 7.97
CA PRO A 60 0.90 -4.34 7.83
C PRO A 60 0.89 -2.81 7.72
N ASP A 61 1.91 -2.17 8.30
CA ASP A 61 2.13 -0.73 8.17
C ASP A 61 3.21 -0.48 7.11
N PHE A 62 2.89 -0.67 5.83
CA PHE A 62 3.87 -0.46 4.76
C PHE A 62 4.39 0.97 4.67
N THR A 63 3.67 1.95 5.24
CA THR A 63 4.05 3.38 5.19
C THR A 63 5.15 3.67 6.20
N ASN A 64 4.98 3.17 7.44
CA ASN A 64 5.83 3.50 8.57
C ASN A 64 6.37 2.26 9.30
N ARG A 65 6.45 1.06 8.72
CA ARG A 65 7.05 -0.09 9.43
C ARG A 65 8.49 0.20 9.86
N TYR A 66 9.32 0.66 8.93
CA TYR A 66 10.71 1.05 9.17
C TYR A 66 10.89 2.57 9.21
N TRP A 67 12.11 3.05 9.46
CA TRP A 67 12.43 4.48 9.39
C TRP A 67 12.06 5.06 8.03
N THR A 68 12.48 4.44 6.95
CA THR A 68 12.04 4.79 5.59
C THR A 68 11.68 3.52 4.86
N ASN A 69 10.55 3.52 4.15
CA ASN A 69 9.99 2.31 3.57
C ASN A 69 9.86 2.45 2.06
N SER A 70 10.16 1.36 1.36
CA SER A 70 9.92 1.24 -0.08
C SER A 70 8.68 0.37 -0.29
N TRP A 71 7.68 0.95 -0.94
CA TRP A 71 6.44 0.27 -1.28
C TRP A 71 6.09 0.41 -2.76
N ASN A 72 6.78 1.24 -3.53
CA ASN A 72 6.64 1.28 -4.98
C ASN A 72 7.79 0.52 -5.61
N TRP A 73 7.46 -0.56 -6.31
CA TRP A 73 8.44 -1.44 -6.96
C TRP A 73 8.22 -1.48 -8.49
N GLY A 74 7.47 -0.52 -9.02
CA GLY A 74 7.27 -0.33 -10.44
C GLY A 74 8.42 0.44 -11.08
N GLU A 75 8.14 0.95 -12.27
CA GLU A 75 8.95 1.95 -12.95
C GLU A 75 8.70 3.37 -12.43
N ASP A 76 7.76 3.54 -11.50
CA ASP A 76 7.27 4.81 -10.98
C ASP A 76 8.32 5.58 -10.20
N GLU A 77 9.06 4.91 -9.31
CA GLU A 77 10.15 5.54 -8.55
C GLU A 77 11.49 4.85 -8.77
N ILE A 78 12.57 5.55 -8.47
CA ILE A 78 13.93 5.02 -8.33
C ILE A 78 14.57 5.54 -7.06
N GLN A 79 15.44 4.73 -6.46
CA GLN A 79 16.13 5.11 -5.24
C GLN A 79 17.36 5.99 -5.49
N SER A 80 17.70 6.81 -4.50
CA SER A 80 18.99 7.51 -4.48
C SER A 80 20.15 6.51 -4.36
N THR A 81 21.32 6.88 -4.89
CA THR A 81 22.49 5.98 -4.90
C THR A 81 23.13 5.78 -3.52
N ALA A 82 22.68 6.53 -2.50
CA ALA A 82 23.20 6.44 -1.14
C ALA A 82 22.49 5.40 -0.26
N ARG A 83 21.35 4.86 -0.72
CA ARG A 83 20.46 3.99 0.07
C ARG A 83 20.02 2.81 -0.78
N ASP A 84 20.78 1.73 -0.71
CA ASP A 84 20.62 0.52 -1.54
C ASP A 84 19.96 -0.66 -0.82
N PHE A 85 19.61 -0.50 0.47
CA PHE A 85 19.07 -1.58 1.30
C PHE A 85 17.56 -1.82 1.15
N HIS A 86 16.82 -0.88 0.56
CA HIS A 86 15.37 -0.97 0.39
C HIS A 86 15.00 -2.07 -0.60
N PHE A 87 13.86 -2.74 -0.36
CA PHE A 87 13.41 -3.82 -1.23
C PHE A 87 13.21 -3.39 -2.69
N GLY A 88 12.81 -2.13 -2.96
CA GLY A 88 12.72 -1.61 -4.33
C GLY A 88 14.03 -1.70 -5.13
N VAL A 89 15.20 -1.55 -4.48
CA VAL A 89 16.51 -1.69 -5.14
C VAL A 89 16.79 -3.14 -5.51
N LYS A 90 16.37 -4.08 -4.65
CA LYS A 90 16.51 -5.53 -4.91
C LYS A 90 15.61 -5.95 -6.06
N ILE A 91 14.37 -5.44 -6.09
CA ILE A 91 13.47 -5.62 -7.23
C ILE A 91 14.14 -5.10 -8.50
N ASP A 92 14.69 -3.88 -8.50
CA ASP A 92 15.34 -3.31 -9.68
C ASP A 92 16.54 -4.14 -10.18
N ASN A 93 17.26 -4.79 -9.26
CA ASN A 93 18.37 -5.69 -9.56
C ASN A 93 17.92 -7.12 -9.96
N GLY A 94 16.62 -7.42 -9.94
CA GLY A 94 16.08 -8.76 -10.21
C GLY A 94 16.17 -9.74 -9.04
N ASP A 95 16.54 -9.27 -7.85
CA ASP A 95 16.57 -10.07 -6.62
C ASP A 95 15.20 -10.02 -5.91
N PHE A 96 14.33 -10.95 -6.30
CA PHE A 96 12.99 -11.06 -5.71
C PHE A 96 13.00 -11.90 -4.43
N TRP A 97 14.14 -12.45 -3.98
CA TRP A 97 14.24 -13.12 -2.68
C TRP A 97 14.23 -12.13 -1.52
N GLY A 98 14.58 -10.87 -1.79
CA GLY A 98 14.71 -9.78 -0.81
C GLY A 98 13.47 -9.43 0.01
N TRP A 99 12.28 -9.99 -0.27
CA TRP A 99 11.10 -9.81 0.57
C TRP A 99 11.20 -10.56 1.90
N GLN A 100 12.06 -11.59 1.97
CA GLN A 100 12.23 -12.48 3.11
C GLN A 100 13.25 -11.88 4.09
N ASP A 101 12.99 -12.01 5.39
CA ASP A 101 13.83 -11.44 6.46
C ASP A 101 15.31 -11.84 6.33
N GLU A 102 15.58 -13.11 6.01
CA GLU A 102 16.92 -13.68 5.80
C GLU A 102 17.68 -13.09 4.60
N HIS A 103 16.97 -12.49 3.64
CA HIS A 103 17.53 -11.83 2.46
C HIS A 103 17.41 -10.29 2.55
N ASP A 104 16.65 -9.78 3.53
CA ASP A 104 16.44 -8.34 3.63
C ASP A 104 17.70 -7.63 4.14
N GLY A 105 18.37 -8.23 5.12
CA GLY A 105 19.62 -7.74 5.72
C GLY A 105 19.47 -6.52 6.65
N TRP A 106 18.42 -5.71 6.49
CA TRP A 106 18.21 -4.46 7.26
C TRP A 106 16.87 -4.38 8.00
N GLY A 107 15.92 -5.27 7.71
CA GLY A 107 14.55 -5.23 8.24
C GLY A 107 13.69 -4.08 7.69
N ALA A 108 14.07 -3.51 6.55
CA ALA A 108 13.46 -2.34 5.94
C ALA A 108 12.29 -2.66 4.98
N GLY A 109 12.15 -3.93 4.58
CA GLY A 109 10.94 -4.39 3.89
C GLY A 109 9.73 -4.42 4.83
N TRP A 110 8.51 -4.59 4.31
CA TRP A 110 7.28 -4.80 5.11
C TRP A 110 6.62 -6.16 4.88
N MET A 111 7.22 -7.00 4.02
CA MET A 111 6.65 -8.29 3.63
C MET A 111 6.91 -9.41 4.64
N ASN A 112 8.06 -9.42 5.32
CA ASN A 112 8.40 -10.45 6.29
C ASN A 112 9.20 -9.88 7.48
N ALA A 113 8.92 -10.41 8.67
CA ALA A 113 9.70 -10.22 9.90
C ALA A 113 10.11 -11.56 10.51
N SER A 114 10.92 -11.50 11.57
CA SER A 114 11.34 -12.65 12.36
C SER A 114 10.17 -13.38 13.02
N ASN A 115 9.23 -12.66 13.64
CA ASN A 115 8.08 -13.23 14.35
C ASN A 115 6.79 -12.45 14.12
N ALA A 116 5.65 -13.12 14.23
CA ALA A 116 4.35 -12.46 14.33
C ALA A 116 4.23 -11.73 15.66
N ASN A 117 3.75 -10.48 15.63
CA ASN A 117 3.62 -9.65 16.83
C ASN A 117 2.52 -8.60 16.64
N THR A 118 1.50 -8.72 17.47
CA THR A 118 0.27 -7.93 17.47
C THR A 118 0.33 -6.71 18.39
N SER A 119 1.49 -6.38 18.96
CA SER A 119 1.71 -5.14 19.72
C SER A 119 1.56 -3.90 18.84
N ASN A 120 1.40 -2.73 19.43
CA ASN A 120 1.25 -1.47 18.70
C ASN A 120 2.53 -0.97 18.01
N ASP A 121 3.66 -1.68 18.11
CA ASP A 121 4.91 -1.24 17.47
C ASP A 121 4.80 -1.36 15.93
N ARG A 122 5.05 -0.25 15.23
CA ARG A 122 5.05 -0.19 13.77
C ARG A 122 6.08 -1.13 13.14
N PHE A 123 7.24 -1.36 13.78
CA PHE A 123 8.31 -2.19 13.24
C PHE A 123 7.94 -3.67 13.13
N SER A 124 6.95 -4.11 13.92
CA SER A 124 6.50 -5.50 13.94
C SER A 124 5.33 -5.81 13.00
N LYS A 125 4.84 -4.81 12.26
CA LYS A 125 3.69 -4.93 11.35
C LYS A 125 4.07 -5.45 9.96
N ASP A 126 4.55 -6.69 9.86
CA ASP A 126 4.83 -7.35 8.58
C ASP A 126 3.61 -8.07 7.98
N LEU A 127 3.69 -8.42 6.69
CA LEU A 127 2.63 -9.16 5.98
C LEU A 127 2.65 -10.67 6.26
N TRP A 128 3.79 -11.34 6.06
CA TRP A 128 3.83 -12.80 5.98
C TRP A 128 3.52 -13.47 7.32
N LYS A 129 4.22 -13.10 8.40
CA LYS A 129 4.05 -13.77 9.69
C LYS A 129 2.74 -13.37 10.36
N ASN A 130 2.42 -12.06 10.39
CA ASN A 130 1.13 -11.61 10.93
C ASN A 130 -0.06 -12.09 10.10
N GLY A 131 0.09 -12.25 8.78
CA GLY A 131 -1.00 -12.75 7.94
C GLY A 131 -1.35 -14.21 8.24
N TRP A 132 -0.36 -15.10 8.38
CA TRP A 132 -0.61 -16.49 8.78
C TRP A 132 -1.13 -16.59 10.22
N TYR A 133 -0.61 -15.77 11.14
CA TYR A 133 -1.14 -15.64 12.49
C TYR A 133 -2.62 -15.21 12.46
N GLY A 134 -2.95 -14.18 11.66
CA GLY A 134 -4.29 -13.66 11.50
C GLY A 134 -5.27 -14.69 10.90
N ILE A 135 -4.82 -15.48 9.91
CA ILE A 135 -5.62 -16.59 9.35
C ILE A 135 -5.93 -17.64 10.41
N ARG A 136 -4.92 -18.11 11.16
CA ARG A 136 -5.14 -19.09 12.24
C ARG A 136 -6.11 -18.55 13.28
N LYS A 137 -5.93 -17.29 13.68
CA LYS A 137 -6.78 -16.63 14.67
C LYS A 137 -8.22 -16.47 14.18
N ALA A 138 -8.41 -16.11 12.91
CA ALA A 138 -9.73 -16.04 12.29
C ALA A 138 -10.41 -17.43 12.29
N ASN A 139 -9.69 -18.50 11.91
CA ASN A 139 -10.21 -19.86 11.94
C ASN A 139 -10.59 -20.32 13.35
N LEU A 140 -9.74 -20.08 14.35
CA LEU A 140 -10.05 -20.35 15.76
C LEU A 140 -11.33 -19.62 16.20
N GLY A 141 -11.49 -18.35 15.81
CA GLY A 141 -12.73 -17.62 16.09
C GLY A 141 -13.93 -18.27 15.39
N LEU A 142 -13.83 -18.59 14.10
CA LEU A 142 -14.94 -19.18 13.35
C LEU A 142 -15.37 -20.55 13.89
N GLU A 143 -14.41 -21.39 14.30
CA GLU A 143 -14.69 -22.71 14.91
C GLU A 143 -15.32 -22.61 16.30
N ASN A 144 -15.10 -21.50 17.03
CA ASN A 144 -15.65 -21.28 18.38
C ASN A 144 -16.84 -20.31 18.39
N LEU A 145 -17.42 -19.98 17.23
CA LEU A 145 -18.58 -19.08 17.16
C LEU A 145 -19.78 -19.60 17.95
N ASP A 146 -19.99 -20.90 18.01
CA ASP A 146 -21.07 -21.54 18.77
C ASP A 146 -20.99 -21.25 20.28
N LYS A 147 -19.77 -21.06 20.82
CA LYS A 147 -19.54 -20.70 22.23
C LYS A 147 -20.01 -19.29 22.61
N LEU A 148 -20.29 -18.42 21.63
CA LEU A 148 -20.84 -17.07 21.84
C LEU A 148 -22.32 -17.11 22.25
N THR A 149 -22.60 -17.69 23.41
CA THR A 149 -23.97 -17.96 23.88
C THR A 149 -24.66 -16.73 24.48
N ASP A 150 -23.90 -15.79 25.02
CA ASP A 150 -24.39 -14.52 25.57
C ASP A 150 -24.15 -13.36 24.58
N ALA A 151 -24.89 -13.39 23.47
CA ALA A 151 -24.85 -12.34 22.46
C ALA A 151 -26.15 -12.29 21.64
N THR A 152 -26.48 -11.09 21.15
CA THR A 152 -27.51 -10.89 20.13
C THR A 152 -27.09 -11.44 18.77
N GLN A 153 -28.05 -11.65 17.86
CA GLN A 153 -27.74 -12.05 16.48
C GLN A 153 -26.89 -10.99 15.76
N GLU A 154 -27.16 -9.70 15.99
CA GLU A 154 -26.35 -8.59 15.46
C GLU A 154 -24.89 -8.72 15.92
N GLU A 155 -24.65 -8.90 17.22
CA GLU A 155 -23.30 -9.09 17.78
C GLU A 155 -22.58 -10.31 17.18
N ARG A 156 -23.29 -11.43 17.02
CA ARG A 156 -22.77 -12.65 16.39
C ARG A 156 -22.39 -12.44 14.93
N ASP A 157 -23.24 -11.76 14.16
CA ASP A 157 -23.02 -11.47 12.74
C ASP A 157 -21.83 -10.52 12.56
N LEU A 158 -21.70 -9.51 13.43
CA LEU A 158 -20.58 -8.57 13.41
C LEU A 158 -19.24 -9.25 13.69
N VAL A 159 -19.16 -10.14 14.69
CA VAL A 159 -17.95 -10.92 14.97
C VAL A 159 -17.62 -11.83 13.78
N LYS A 160 -18.60 -12.61 13.30
CA LYS A 160 -18.40 -13.53 12.18
C LYS A 160 -17.95 -12.80 10.91
N GLY A 161 -18.56 -11.67 10.58
CA GLY A 161 -18.23 -10.88 9.40
C GLY A 161 -16.79 -10.37 9.42
N GLN A 162 -16.31 -9.89 10.57
CA GLN A 162 -14.91 -9.45 10.73
C GLN A 162 -13.92 -10.61 10.56
N LEU A 163 -14.19 -11.77 11.18
CA LEU A 163 -13.33 -12.95 11.08
C LEU A 163 -13.21 -13.44 9.62
N LEU A 164 -14.35 -13.54 8.91
CA LEU A 164 -14.38 -13.92 7.49
C LEU A 164 -13.60 -12.93 6.61
N PHE A 165 -13.79 -11.62 6.85
CA PHE A 165 -13.06 -10.60 6.10
C PHE A 165 -11.55 -10.77 6.28
N PHE A 166 -11.04 -10.86 7.51
CA PHE A 166 -9.61 -10.94 7.74
C PHE A 166 -9.00 -12.22 7.18
N ARG A 167 -9.68 -13.36 7.34
CA ARG A 167 -9.24 -14.62 6.72
C ARG A 167 -9.08 -14.45 5.22
N ALA A 168 -10.09 -13.93 4.54
CA ALA A 168 -10.05 -13.75 3.10
C ALA A 168 -9.03 -12.68 2.67
N TRP A 169 -8.94 -11.57 3.41
CA TRP A 169 -8.05 -10.47 3.12
C TRP A 169 -6.58 -10.89 3.18
N PHE A 170 -6.16 -11.63 4.20
CA PHE A 170 -4.78 -12.13 4.29
C PHE A 170 -4.45 -13.12 3.16
N HIS A 171 -5.36 -14.05 2.83
CA HIS A 171 -5.17 -14.93 1.67
C HIS A 171 -5.06 -14.13 0.37
N PHE A 172 -5.92 -13.13 0.16
CA PHE A 172 -5.82 -12.23 -1.00
C PHE A 172 -4.47 -11.50 -1.02
N GLN A 173 -4.01 -11.00 0.13
CA GLN A 173 -2.74 -10.31 0.22
C GLN A 173 -1.57 -11.21 -0.19
N PHE A 174 -1.62 -12.50 0.12
CA PHE A 174 -0.59 -13.45 -0.30
C PHE A 174 -0.67 -13.77 -1.78
N ILE A 175 -1.84 -14.17 -2.29
CA ILE A 175 -1.92 -14.69 -3.66
C ILE A 175 -1.55 -13.62 -4.71
N GLN A 176 -1.78 -12.33 -4.44
CA GLN A 176 -1.36 -11.28 -5.37
C GLN A 176 0.17 -11.24 -5.58
N TYR A 177 0.98 -11.70 -4.62
CA TYR A 177 2.45 -11.73 -4.71
C TYR A 177 2.99 -13.10 -5.09
N PHE A 178 2.37 -14.17 -4.61
CA PHE A 178 2.92 -15.53 -4.68
C PHE A 178 2.17 -16.47 -5.62
N GLY A 179 1.05 -16.04 -6.20
CA GLY A 179 0.19 -16.90 -7.00
C GLY A 179 -0.67 -17.79 -6.12
N GLY A 180 -1.21 -18.87 -6.69
CA GLY A 180 -2.05 -19.81 -5.95
C GLY A 180 -1.34 -20.45 -4.76
N LEU A 181 -2.04 -20.52 -3.62
CA LEU A 181 -1.57 -21.06 -2.34
C LEU A 181 -2.66 -21.97 -1.74
N PRO A 182 -2.35 -22.80 -0.73
CA PRO A 182 -3.36 -23.43 0.09
C PRO A 182 -4.33 -22.39 0.68
N TYR A 183 -5.62 -22.67 0.61
CA TYR A 183 -6.62 -21.90 1.35
C TYR A 183 -6.86 -22.57 2.70
N VAL A 184 -6.31 -21.99 3.77
CA VAL A 184 -6.42 -22.53 5.12
C VAL A 184 -7.67 -21.96 5.79
N ASP A 185 -8.76 -22.73 5.75
CA ASP A 185 -10.08 -22.36 6.30
C ASP A 185 -10.45 -23.08 7.60
N THR A 186 -9.52 -23.86 8.15
CA THR A 186 -9.63 -24.54 9.45
C THR A 186 -8.40 -24.32 10.32
N VAL A 187 -8.49 -24.65 11.60
CA VAL A 187 -7.34 -24.67 12.50
C VAL A 187 -6.52 -25.91 12.21
N LEU A 188 -5.29 -25.71 11.76
CA LEU A 188 -4.37 -26.81 11.50
C LEU A 188 -3.94 -27.47 12.82
N PRO A 189 -4.00 -28.82 12.92
CA PRO A 189 -3.48 -29.57 14.06
C PRO A 189 -1.96 -29.47 14.14
N SER A 190 -1.40 -29.54 15.35
CA SER A 190 0.04 -29.43 15.59
C SER A 190 0.79 -30.76 15.49
N ASP A 191 0.05 -31.87 15.47
CA ASP A 191 0.54 -33.25 15.56
C ASP A 191 0.34 -34.06 14.26
N GLU A 192 -0.24 -33.45 13.21
CA GLU A 192 -0.39 -34.07 11.89
C GLU A 192 0.52 -33.42 10.85
N PRO A 193 0.98 -34.18 9.84
CA PRO A 193 1.75 -33.61 8.72
C PRO A 193 0.89 -32.65 7.89
N LEU A 194 1.50 -31.56 7.41
CA LEU A 194 0.86 -30.66 6.46
C LEU A 194 0.80 -31.31 5.07
N THR A 195 -0.41 -31.40 4.49
CA THR A 195 -0.63 -32.00 3.16
C THR A 195 -1.51 -31.13 2.26
N TYR A 196 -1.59 -29.82 2.53
CA TYR A 196 -2.50 -28.94 1.81
C TYR A 196 -1.90 -28.54 0.46
N PRO A 197 -2.49 -28.95 -0.68
CA PRO A 197 -1.94 -28.63 -1.99
C PRO A 197 -2.07 -27.14 -2.29
N ARG A 198 -1.15 -26.62 -3.11
CA ARG A 198 -1.36 -25.32 -3.75
C ARG A 198 -2.56 -25.40 -4.67
N LEU A 199 -3.54 -24.52 -4.45
CA LEU A 199 -4.65 -24.31 -5.37
C LEU A 199 -4.18 -23.45 -6.55
N SER A 200 -4.91 -23.48 -7.67
CA SER A 200 -4.76 -22.46 -8.71
C SER A 200 -5.14 -21.07 -8.18
N TYR A 201 -4.75 -20.02 -8.90
CA TYR A 201 -5.14 -18.65 -8.53
C TYR A 201 -6.66 -18.49 -8.52
N ALA A 202 -7.34 -19.01 -9.57
CA ALA A 202 -8.79 -18.94 -9.68
C ALA A 202 -9.50 -19.66 -8.52
N GLU A 203 -9.07 -20.86 -8.14
CA GLU A 203 -9.65 -21.59 -6.99
C GLU A 203 -9.47 -20.85 -5.66
N CYS A 204 -8.29 -20.24 -5.44
CA CYS A 204 -8.08 -19.36 -4.28
C CYS A 204 -9.06 -18.19 -4.31
N ALA A 205 -9.18 -17.53 -5.45
CA ALA A 205 -10.03 -16.36 -5.62
C ALA A 205 -11.51 -16.68 -5.39
N GLU A 206 -11.98 -17.88 -5.75
CA GLU A 206 -13.34 -18.32 -5.44
C GLU A 206 -13.58 -18.45 -3.94
N LYS A 207 -12.65 -19.11 -3.21
CA LYS A 207 -12.76 -19.27 -1.75
C LYS A 207 -12.68 -17.93 -1.01
N ILE A 208 -11.74 -17.07 -1.39
CA ILE A 208 -11.62 -15.69 -0.89
C ILE A 208 -12.90 -14.91 -1.17
N GLY A 209 -13.43 -15.03 -2.40
CA GLY A 209 -14.64 -14.34 -2.83
C GLY A 209 -15.88 -14.76 -2.03
N ALA A 210 -15.99 -16.04 -1.67
CA ALA A 210 -17.06 -16.54 -0.83
C ALA A 210 -17.04 -15.93 0.58
N ASP A 211 -15.87 -15.91 1.23
CA ASP A 211 -15.72 -15.31 2.56
C ASP A 211 -15.96 -13.79 2.55
N LEU A 212 -15.42 -13.07 1.56
CA LEU A 212 -15.64 -11.61 1.44
C LEU A 212 -17.11 -11.28 1.14
N ARG A 213 -17.79 -12.09 0.31
CA ARG A 213 -19.22 -11.93 0.08
C ARG A 213 -20.02 -12.18 1.35
N GLN A 214 -19.71 -13.23 2.09
CA GLN A 214 -20.39 -13.48 3.36
C GLN A 214 -20.11 -12.38 4.39
N ALA A 215 -18.87 -11.87 4.47
CA ALA A 215 -18.54 -10.72 5.31
C ALA A 215 -19.36 -9.48 4.92
N ALA A 216 -19.46 -9.16 3.62
CA ALA A 216 -20.26 -8.04 3.12
C ALA A 216 -21.76 -8.17 3.45
N ASN A 217 -22.29 -9.40 3.53
CA ASN A 217 -23.68 -9.64 3.88
C ASN A 217 -23.95 -9.47 5.39
N LEU A 218 -22.95 -9.68 6.25
CA LEU A 218 -23.07 -9.65 7.71
C LEU A 218 -22.69 -8.29 8.31
N LEU A 219 -21.78 -7.55 7.68
CA LEU A 219 -21.25 -6.31 8.21
C LEU A 219 -22.14 -5.10 7.85
N PRO A 220 -22.19 -4.07 8.71
CA PRO A 220 -22.96 -2.86 8.44
C PRO A 220 -22.23 -1.98 7.43
N ILE A 221 -22.93 -1.01 6.83
CA ILE A 221 -22.30 0.07 6.06
C ILE A 221 -21.58 1.03 7.01
N ASN A 222 -22.27 1.48 8.06
CA ASN A 222 -21.73 2.35 9.09
C ASN A 222 -21.99 1.74 10.48
N TRP A 223 -20.91 1.47 11.21
CA TRP A 223 -20.98 0.94 12.58
C TRP A 223 -21.71 1.90 13.53
N ASP A 224 -21.60 3.21 13.35
CA ASP A 224 -22.26 4.18 14.24
C ASP A 224 -23.80 4.10 14.16
N ASN A 225 -24.34 3.44 13.15
CA ASN A 225 -25.78 3.20 13.00
C ASN A 225 -26.27 1.91 13.68
N THR A 226 -25.37 1.01 14.09
CA THR A 226 -25.71 -0.28 14.74
C THR A 226 -25.93 -0.12 16.24
N THR A 227 -26.58 -1.09 16.88
CA THR A 227 -26.75 -1.06 18.36
C THR A 227 -25.39 -1.15 19.05
N VAL A 228 -24.51 -1.99 18.51
CA VAL A 228 -23.17 -2.25 19.02
C VAL A 228 -22.25 -1.04 18.83
N GLY A 229 -22.19 -0.48 17.62
CA GLY A 229 -21.24 0.60 17.32
C GLY A 229 -21.59 1.91 18.02
N LYS A 230 -22.85 2.14 18.38
CA LYS A 230 -23.25 3.27 19.25
C LYS A 230 -22.56 3.27 20.61
N ARG A 231 -22.09 2.12 21.11
CA ARG A 231 -21.28 2.03 22.34
C ARG A 231 -19.92 2.73 22.20
N THR A 232 -19.44 2.88 20.96
CA THR A 232 -18.16 3.50 20.58
C THR A 232 -18.36 4.58 19.51
N LEU A 233 -19.47 5.32 19.59
CA LEU A 233 -19.88 6.34 18.61
C LEU A 233 -18.72 7.27 18.23
N GLY A 234 -18.48 7.43 16.92
CA GLY A 234 -17.42 8.27 16.38
C GLY A 234 -16.01 7.66 16.45
N LYS A 235 -15.86 6.42 16.94
CA LYS A 235 -14.57 5.72 17.06
C LYS A 235 -14.50 4.43 16.22
N ASN A 236 -15.42 4.24 15.29
CA ASN A 236 -15.55 3.01 14.52
C ASN A 236 -14.98 3.07 13.10
N ALA A 237 -14.36 4.19 12.70
CA ALA A 237 -13.90 4.43 11.33
C ALA A 237 -12.86 3.42 10.79
N LEU A 238 -12.19 2.66 11.67
CA LEU A 238 -11.22 1.63 11.29
C LEU A 238 -11.79 0.21 11.34
N ARG A 239 -13.02 0.01 11.83
CA ARG A 239 -13.65 -1.31 11.91
C ARG A 239 -14.05 -1.77 10.51
N ILE A 240 -13.80 -3.04 10.19
CA ILE A 240 -14.18 -3.62 8.90
C ILE A 240 -15.69 -3.48 8.72
N ASN A 241 -16.12 -2.98 7.57
CA ASN A 241 -17.52 -2.79 7.25
C ASN A 241 -17.86 -3.38 5.86
N LYS A 242 -19.13 -3.31 5.46
CA LYS A 242 -19.63 -3.85 4.20
C LYS A 242 -18.87 -3.31 2.98
N VAL A 243 -18.61 -2.00 2.97
CA VAL A 243 -17.92 -1.32 1.86
C VAL A 243 -16.49 -1.86 1.69
N MET A 244 -15.76 -2.06 2.79
CA MET A 244 -14.41 -2.66 2.74
C MET A 244 -14.45 -4.09 2.18
N ALA A 245 -15.42 -4.90 2.61
CA ALA A 245 -15.58 -6.27 2.14
C ALA A 245 -15.92 -6.33 0.63
N LEU A 246 -16.84 -5.47 0.16
CA LEU A 246 -17.17 -5.37 -1.27
C LEU A 246 -15.98 -4.89 -2.11
N GLY A 247 -15.19 -3.94 -1.60
CA GLY A 247 -14.03 -3.42 -2.31
C GLY A 247 -12.98 -4.49 -2.55
N TYR A 248 -12.68 -5.30 -1.53
CA TYR A 248 -11.78 -6.44 -1.68
C TYR A 248 -12.40 -7.59 -2.48
N LEU A 249 -13.71 -7.79 -2.43
CA LEU A 249 -14.39 -8.79 -3.25
C LEU A 249 -14.22 -8.47 -4.74
N GLY A 250 -14.50 -7.23 -5.13
CA GLY A 250 -14.31 -6.77 -6.50
C GLY A 250 -12.85 -6.86 -6.92
N LYS A 251 -11.92 -6.44 -6.06
CA LYS A 251 -10.47 -6.48 -6.34
C LYS A 251 -9.96 -7.92 -6.51
N ASN A 252 -10.41 -8.84 -5.67
CA ASN A 252 -10.09 -10.26 -5.78
C ASN A 252 -10.52 -10.83 -7.13
N TYR A 253 -11.76 -10.58 -7.57
CA TYR A 253 -12.24 -11.05 -8.86
C TYR A 253 -11.57 -10.35 -10.04
N LEU A 254 -11.30 -9.05 -9.96
CA LEU A 254 -10.56 -8.35 -11.03
C LEU A 254 -9.15 -8.92 -11.18
N TRP A 255 -8.47 -9.22 -10.06
CA TRP A 255 -7.17 -9.88 -10.10
C TRP A 255 -7.29 -11.25 -10.76
N ALA A 256 -8.22 -12.11 -10.33
CA ALA A 256 -8.44 -13.42 -10.94
C ALA A 256 -8.77 -13.33 -12.44
N GLY A 257 -9.47 -12.27 -12.85
CA GLY A 257 -9.81 -11.98 -14.23
C GLY A 257 -8.67 -11.37 -15.06
N SER A 258 -7.59 -10.91 -14.43
CA SER A 258 -6.48 -10.22 -15.12
C SER A 258 -5.56 -11.20 -15.88
N PRO A 259 -4.90 -10.75 -16.96
CA PRO A 259 -4.05 -11.56 -17.84
C PRO A 259 -3.11 -12.57 -17.16
N LEU A 260 -2.29 -12.15 -16.20
CA LEU A 260 -1.31 -13.05 -15.54
C LEU A 260 -2.01 -14.15 -14.74
N MET A 261 -3.04 -13.80 -13.98
CA MET A 261 -3.74 -14.72 -13.08
C MET A 261 -4.58 -15.71 -13.88
N ASN A 262 -5.24 -15.22 -14.94
CA ASN A 262 -5.95 -16.06 -15.88
C ASN A 262 -4.98 -17.01 -16.59
N LYS A 263 -3.80 -16.53 -17.04
CA LYS A 263 -2.76 -17.38 -17.64
C LYS A 263 -2.32 -18.47 -16.67
N SER A 264 -2.10 -18.12 -15.40
CA SER A 264 -1.70 -19.10 -14.38
C SER A 264 -2.76 -20.16 -14.09
N SER A 265 -4.03 -19.88 -14.37
CA SER A 265 -5.16 -20.79 -14.08
C SER A 265 -5.64 -21.55 -15.32
N THR A 266 -5.57 -20.96 -16.51
CA THR A 266 -6.19 -21.49 -17.75
C THR A 266 -5.23 -21.55 -18.94
N GLY A 267 -4.06 -20.92 -18.85
CA GLY A 267 -3.13 -20.74 -19.96
C GLY A 267 -3.44 -19.55 -20.88
N SER A 268 -4.56 -18.83 -20.70
CA SER A 268 -4.91 -17.66 -21.51
C SER A 268 -4.35 -16.35 -20.96
N GLU A 269 -3.69 -15.55 -21.80
CA GLU A 269 -3.20 -14.21 -21.46
C GLU A 269 -4.26 -13.10 -21.63
N THR A 270 -5.49 -13.45 -22.02
CA THR A 270 -6.58 -12.48 -22.09
C THR A 270 -7.27 -12.33 -20.73
N TYR A 271 -8.09 -11.30 -20.59
CA TYR A 271 -8.99 -11.21 -19.44
C TYR A 271 -9.98 -12.38 -19.43
N ASN A 272 -10.31 -12.86 -18.23
CA ASN A 272 -11.48 -13.70 -18.02
C ASN A 272 -12.69 -12.80 -17.75
N SER A 273 -13.63 -12.78 -18.70
CA SER A 273 -14.78 -11.88 -18.67
C SER A 273 -15.79 -12.19 -17.56
N ASP A 274 -15.90 -13.44 -17.11
CA ASP A 274 -16.80 -13.81 -16.00
C ASP A 274 -16.31 -13.22 -14.68
N PHE A 275 -15.02 -13.39 -14.36
CA PHE A 275 -14.42 -12.76 -13.20
C PHE A 275 -14.48 -11.23 -13.28
N CYS A 276 -14.25 -10.65 -14.47
CA CYS A 276 -14.41 -9.21 -14.67
C CYS A 276 -15.85 -8.74 -14.42
N LYS A 277 -16.85 -9.51 -14.86
CA LYS A 277 -18.26 -9.18 -14.62
C LYS A 277 -18.58 -9.20 -13.12
N ARG A 278 -18.15 -10.25 -12.41
CA ARG A 278 -18.34 -10.37 -10.95
C ARG A 278 -17.61 -9.28 -10.18
N ALA A 279 -16.44 -8.86 -10.65
CA ALA A 279 -15.73 -7.71 -10.11
C ALA A 279 -16.54 -6.42 -10.30
N ALA A 280 -17.01 -6.16 -11.52
CA ALA A 280 -17.82 -4.99 -11.85
C ALA A 280 -19.11 -4.95 -11.03
N ASP A 281 -19.77 -6.09 -10.81
CA ASP A 281 -20.97 -6.20 -9.98
C ASP A 281 -20.72 -5.95 -8.48
N ALA A 282 -19.59 -6.41 -7.95
CA ALA A 282 -19.20 -6.12 -6.56
C ALA A 282 -18.84 -4.64 -6.35
N PHE A 283 -18.07 -4.06 -7.28
CA PHE A 283 -17.76 -2.64 -7.26
C PHE A 283 -18.99 -1.77 -7.51
N GLY A 284 -19.90 -2.21 -8.38
CA GLY A 284 -21.15 -1.50 -8.65
C GLY A 284 -22.06 -1.44 -7.42
N GLU A 285 -22.20 -2.55 -6.69
CA GLU A 285 -22.91 -2.56 -5.40
C GLU A 285 -22.26 -1.58 -4.41
N LEU A 286 -20.93 -1.58 -4.32
CA LEU A 286 -20.18 -0.65 -3.47
C LEU A 286 -20.44 0.81 -3.86
N LEU A 287 -20.29 1.14 -5.14
CA LEU A 287 -20.44 2.52 -5.63
C LEU A 287 -21.87 3.04 -5.43
N THR A 288 -22.88 2.21 -5.66
CA THR A 288 -24.27 2.52 -5.34
C THR A 288 -24.47 2.82 -3.85
N ILE A 289 -23.81 2.08 -2.95
CA ILE A 289 -23.81 2.38 -1.51
C ILE A 289 -23.11 3.71 -1.25
N THR A 290 -21.93 3.94 -1.82
CA THR A 290 -21.12 5.13 -1.50
C THR A 290 -21.70 6.43 -2.05
N GLU A 291 -22.51 6.35 -3.10
CA GLU A 291 -23.25 7.50 -3.65
C GLU A 291 -24.59 7.74 -2.93
N SER A 292 -24.96 6.89 -1.98
CA SER A 292 -26.15 7.08 -1.15
C SER A 292 -25.90 7.99 0.05
N ALA A 293 -26.96 8.60 0.59
CA ALA A 293 -26.88 9.48 1.75
C ALA A 293 -26.46 8.77 3.06
N GLU A 294 -26.43 7.43 3.08
CA GLU A 294 -26.06 6.64 4.25
C GLU A 294 -24.55 6.33 4.33
N SER A 295 -23.80 6.64 3.27
CA SER A 295 -22.38 6.34 3.17
C SER A 295 -21.53 7.25 4.07
N PRO A 296 -20.59 6.70 4.86
CA PRO A 296 -19.54 7.49 5.49
C PRO A 296 -18.38 7.81 4.52
N TYR A 297 -18.47 7.36 3.27
CA TYR A 297 -17.43 7.51 2.26
C TYR A 297 -17.86 8.42 1.12
N ALA A 298 -16.94 9.27 0.68
CA ALA A 298 -17.10 10.15 -0.48
C ALA A 298 -15.73 10.46 -1.09
N LEU A 299 -15.68 10.84 -2.37
CA LEU A 299 -14.46 11.39 -2.96
C LEU A 299 -14.14 12.72 -2.29
N LEU A 300 -12.88 12.89 -1.89
CA LEU A 300 -12.44 14.20 -1.42
C LEU A 300 -12.36 15.17 -2.60
N PRO A 301 -12.73 16.45 -2.40
CA PRO A 301 -12.49 17.47 -3.41
C PRO A 301 -10.99 17.56 -3.68
N PHE A 302 -10.59 17.87 -4.92
CA PHE A 302 -9.18 17.88 -5.30
C PHE A 302 -8.31 18.80 -4.43
N SER A 303 -8.86 19.92 -3.96
CA SER A 303 -8.19 20.83 -3.02
C SER A 303 -7.82 20.20 -1.67
N LYS A 304 -8.37 19.03 -1.35
CA LYS A 304 -8.10 18.25 -0.13
C LYS A 304 -7.60 16.85 -0.42
N ILE A 305 -7.14 16.56 -1.65
CA ILE A 305 -6.73 15.21 -2.02
C ILE A 305 -5.58 14.69 -1.14
N SER A 306 -4.72 15.57 -0.64
CA SER A 306 -3.63 15.25 0.28
C SER A 306 -4.10 14.74 1.65
N ASP A 307 -5.32 15.05 2.08
CA ASP A 307 -5.89 14.56 3.34
C ASP A 307 -6.06 13.03 3.33
N ASN A 308 -5.99 12.38 2.15
CA ASN A 308 -5.88 10.92 2.03
C ASN A 308 -4.57 10.37 2.60
N PHE A 309 -3.49 11.15 2.58
CA PHE A 309 -2.12 10.64 2.78
C PHE A 309 -1.42 11.27 3.97
N TYR A 310 -1.67 12.56 4.22
CA TYR A 310 -1.12 13.26 5.37
C TYR A 310 -2.09 14.28 5.98
N THR A 311 -1.90 14.60 7.25
CA THR A 311 -2.57 15.69 7.96
C THR A 311 -1.54 16.59 8.64
N THR A 312 -1.87 17.86 8.82
CA THR A 312 -1.03 18.84 9.55
C THR A 312 -1.91 19.75 10.38
N GLY A 313 -1.48 20.10 11.60
CA GLY A 313 -2.25 20.97 12.50
C GLY A 313 -3.58 20.38 13.01
N GLN A 314 -3.89 19.12 12.68
CA GLN A 314 -5.17 18.46 12.96
C GLN A 314 -5.07 17.48 14.15
N ASN A 315 -4.32 17.84 15.20
CA ASN A 315 -4.16 17.04 16.41
C ASN A 315 -3.83 15.54 16.15
N TRP A 316 -2.82 15.30 15.30
CA TRP A 316 -2.36 13.94 14.93
C TRP A 316 -3.44 13.03 14.31
N GLN A 317 -4.49 13.61 13.73
CA GLN A 317 -5.54 12.85 13.04
C GLN A 317 -4.94 11.92 12.00
N ILE A 318 -5.38 10.66 11.97
CA ILE A 318 -4.95 9.69 10.97
C ILE A 318 -5.50 10.13 9.59
N PRO A 319 -4.64 10.32 8.57
CA PRO A 319 -5.06 10.67 7.22
C PRO A 319 -5.98 9.62 6.59
N GLY A 320 -6.87 10.08 5.73
CA GLY A 320 -7.80 9.23 4.97
C GLY A 320 -9.13 9.92 4.64
N GLY A 321 -9.54 10.91 5.45
CA GLY A 321 -10.82 11.61 5.29
C GLY A 321 -12.00 10.65 5.10
N GLU A 322 -12.92 11.02 4.20
CA GLU A 322 -14.05 10.19 3.76
C GLU A 322 -13.69 9.30 2.56
N GLU A 323 -12.53 9.47 1.93
CA GLU A 323 -12.19 8.74 0.69
C GLU A 323 -11.43 7.42 0.96
N ALA A 324 -10.68 7.32 2.05
CA ALA A 324 -10.00 6.09 2.45
C ALA A 324 -11.01 5.00 2.83
N ILE A 325 -11.02 3.90 2.07
CA ILE A 325 -11.92 2.77 2.28
C ILE A 325 -11.33 1.81 3.31
N PHE A 326 -10.05 1.46 3.19
CA PHE A 326 -9.42 0.52 4.11
C PHE A 326 -8.04 1.00 4.55
N ARG A 327 -7.83 1.04 5.87
CA ARG A 327 -6.59 1.44 6.54
C ARG A 327 -6.49 0.73 7.89
N GLY A 328 -5.28 0.38 8.31
CA GLY A 328 -5.03 -0.23 9.60
C GLY A 328 -4.96 0.80 10.73
N PRO A 329 -5.16 0.38 11.99
CA PRO A 329 -4.70 1.17 13.13
C PRO A 329 -3.18 1.26 13.09
N TYR A 330 -2.63 2.39 13.50
CA TYR A 330 -1.20 2.51 13.73
C TYR A 330 -0.96 3.45 14.92
N TRP A 331 0.21 3.33 15.53
CA TRP A 331 0.62 4.10 16.69
C TRP A 331 1.82 4.99 16.36
N GLY A 332 1.95 6.10 17.08
CA GLY A 332 3.12 6.97 16.97
C GLY A 332 3.11 7.85 15.73
N ALA A 333 2.05 8.65 15.54
CA ALA A 333 1.88 9.61 14.45
C ALA A 333 3.14 10.45 14.11
N HIS A 334 3.82 10.98 15.14
CA HIS A 334 5.04 11.77 14.96
C HIS A 334 6.25 10.96 14.43
N SER A 335 6.22 9.63 14.51
CA SER A 335 7.30 8.78 13.98
C SER A 335 7.49 8.94 12.48
N SER A 336 6.42 9.32 11.75
CA SER A 336 6.48 9.64 10.32
C SER A 336 7.41 10.84 10.04
N SER A 337 7.56 11.77 10.98
CA SER A 337 8.45 12.94 10.87
C SER A 337 9.95 12.58 10.93
N TRP A 338 10.31 11.45 11.54
CA TRP A 338 11.70 10.99 11.68
C TRP A 338 12.22 10.20 10.48
N GLY A 339 11.36 9.98 9.48
CA GLY A 339 11.67 9.05 8.41
C GLY A 339 10.87 9.35 7.14
N THR A 340 9.64 8.86 7.06
CA THR A 340 8.73 9.01 5.90
C THR A 340 8.62 10.45 5.39
N ALA A 341 8.52 11.46 6.26
CA ALA A 341 8.44 12.86 5.85
C ALA A 341 9.73 13.38 5.20
N LYS A 342 10.88 12.80 5.55
CA LYS A 342 12.22 13.26 5.13
C LYS A 342 12.76 12.52 3.92
N GLN A 343 12.06 11.50 3.41
CA GLN A 343 12.57 10.65 2.32
C GLN A 343 12.35 11.23 0.92
N TYR A 344 11.70 12.39 0.80
CA TYR A 344 11.30 12.98 -0.47
C TYR A 344 11.95 14.34 -0.79
N GLY A 345 12.43 15.05 0.23
CA GLY A 345 13.13 16.33 0.05
C GLY A 345 14.64 16.13 -0.17
N PRO A 346 15.31 16.97 -0.98
CA PRO A 346 16.75 16.88 -1.20
C PRO A 346 17.54 17.57 -0.09
N ALA A 347 18.81 17.16 0.10
CA ALA A 347 19.68 17.64 1.18
C ALA A 347 19.79 19.18 1.35
N PRO A 348 19.73 20.01 0.30
CA PRO A 348 19.72 21.47 0.48
C PRO A 348 18.63 21.99 1.41
N VAL A 349 17.45 21.33 1.46
CA VAL A 349 16.28 21.80 2.22
C VAL A 349 15.86 20.89 3.37
N ILE A 350 16.41 19.69 3.48
CA ILE A 350 16.14 18.80 4.62
C ILE A 350 17.30 18.79 5.64
N THR A 351 17.01 18.29 6.84
CA THR A 351 17.95 18.13 7.95
C THR A 351 18.02 16.66 8.35
N ASP A 352 19.23 16.20 8.70
CA ASP A 352 19.50 14.84 9.18
C ASP A 352 18.96 13.74 8.24
N GLY A 353 19.09 13.95 6.93
CA GLY A 353 18.62 13.01 5.91
C GLY A 353 18.96 13.42 4.49
N ASP A 354 18.59 12.53 3.57
CA ASP A 354 18.67 12.65 2.12
C ASP A 354 17.36 12.17 1.48
N VAL A 355 17.13 12.61 0.23
CA VAL A 355 16.09 12.05 -0.61
C VAL A 355 16.37 10.57 -0.88
N LYS A 356 15.32 9.76 -0.90
CA LYS A 356 15.44 8.30 -1.04
C LYS A 356 14.64 7.78 -2.20
N PHE A 357 13.45 8.33 -2.46
CA PHE A 357 12.57 7.86 -3.53
C PHE A 357 12.25 9.02 -4.47
N LEU A 358 12.54 8.81 -5.75
CA LEU A 358 12.49 9.84 -6.79
C LEU A 358 11.58 9.37 -7.91
N PRO A 359 10.62 10.18 -8.36
CA PRO A 359 9.77 9.83 -9.48
C PRO A 359 10.61 9.77 -10.76
N THR A 360 10.45 8.72 -11.56
CA THR A 360 11.18 8.57 -12.83
C THR A 360 10.56 9.47 -13.91
N SER A 361 11.38 10.00 -14.81
CA SER A 361 10.90 10.90 -15.88
C SER A 361 9.83 10.24 -16.76
N ASN A 362 10.05 8.98 -17.14
CA ASN A 362 9.10 8.25 -17.97
C ASN A 362 7.75 8.03 -17.29
N TYR A 363 7.71 7.88 -15.96
CA TYR A 363 6.45 7.81 -15.23
C TYR A 363 5.78 9.18 -15.11
N VAL A 364 6.55 10.25 -14.89
CA VAL A 364 6.04 11.63 -14.85
C VAL A 364 5.35 12.03 -16.16
N ASN A 365 5.76 11.47 -17.30
CA ASN A 365 5.10 11.71 -18.59
C ASN A 365 3.66 11.19 -18.67
N TYR A 366 3.24 10.25 -17.79
CA TYR A 366 1.84 9.82 -17.74
C TYR A 366 0.90 10.94 -17.28
N TYR A 367 1.39 11.89 -16.48
CA TYR A 367 0.73 13.16 -16.22
C TYR A 367 0.77 14.00 -17.51
N GLY A 368 -0.19 13.76 -18.40
CA GLY A 368 -0.28 14.43 -19.69
C GLY A 368 -0.61 15.92 -19.57
N MET A 369 -1.37 16.42 -20.54
CA MET A 369 -1.80 17.81 -20.59
C MET A 369 -3.16 17.99 -19.90
N LYS A 370 -3.47 19.23 -19.50
CA LYS A 370 -4.73 19.61 -18.81
C LYS A 370 -5.99 19.25 -19.61
N ASN A 371 -5.91 19.28 -20.94
CA ASN A 371 -6.99 18.84 -21.83
C ASN A 371 -7.20 17.31 -21.81
N GLY A 372 -6.42 16.57 -21.05
CA GLY A 372 -6.55 15.13 -20.87
C GLY A 372 -5.78 14.30 -21.88
N LEU A 373 -5.03 14.90 -22.81
CA LEU A 373 -4.25 14.19 -23.82
C LEU A 373 -2.84 13.81 -23.31
N PRO A 374 -2.29 12.66 -23.73
CA PRO A 374 -0.95 12.23 -23.33
C PRO A 374 0.14 13.05 -24.05
N ILE A 375 1.34 13.06 -23.46
CA ILE A 375 2.56 13.55 -24.12
C ILE A 375 3.18 12.37 -24.87
N LYS A 376 3.30 12.51 -26.20
CA LYS A 376 3.81 11.43 -27.07
C LYS A 376 5.34 11.40 -27.14
N ASP A 377 5.96 12.57 -27.19
CA ASP A 377 7.40 12.75 -27.27
C ASP A 377 7.76 14.06 -26.55
N ILE A 378 8.61 13.99 -25.53
CA ILE A 378 8.96 15.17 -24.73
C ILE A 378 9.87 16.16 -25.47
N THR A 379 10.43 15.75 -26.61
CA THR A 379 11.39 16.54 -27.41
C THR A 379 10.73 17.31 -28.55
N GLN A 380 9.44 17.06 -28.82
CA GLN A 380 8.71 17.63 -29.94
C GLN A 380 7.48 18.39 -29.47
N ALA A 381 7.20 19.53 -30.09
CA ALA A 381 5.94 20.23 -29.88
C ALA A 381 4.78 19.40 -30.46
N ASP A 382 3.67 19.31 -29.74
CA ASP A 382 2.47 18.60 -30.19
C ASP A 382 1.25 19.54 -30.18
N PRO A 383 0.82 20.03 -31.36
CA PRO A 383 -0.33 20.92 -31.47
C PRO A 383 -1.65 20.32 -30.98
N GLU A 384 -1.77 18.98 -30.97
CA GLU A 384 -3.00 18.31 -30.55
C GLU A 384 -3.16 18.37 -29.03
N SER A 385 -2.10 18.04 -28.29
CA SER A 385 -2.09 18.09 -26.83
C SER A 385 -1.79 19.48 -26.28
N GLY A 386 -1.14 20.34 -27.06
CA GLY A 386 -0.63 21.64 -26.63
C GLY A 386 0.72 21.57 -25.91
N TYR A 387 1.39 20.42 -25.91
CA TYR A 387 2.71 20.26 -25.29
C TYR A 387 3.77 21.04 -26.08
N ASP A 388 4.62 21.76 -25.35
CA ASP A 388 5.77 22.50 -25.89
C ASP A 388 7.04 22.09 -25.13
N PRO A 389 8.06 21.51 -25.80
CA PRO A 389 9.32 21.13 -25.17
C PRO A 389 10.10 22.30 -24.58
N GLU A 390 9.86 23.54 -25.03
CA GLU A 390 10.49 24.73 -24.43
C GLU A 390 9.84 25.15 -23.11
N TYR A 391 8.59 24.75 -22.87
CA TYR A 391 7.81 25.03 -21.65
C TYR A 391 7.17 23.74 -21.11
N PRO A 392 7.97 22.72 -20.74
CA PRO A 392 7.52 21.34 -20.55
C PRO A 392 6.55 21.15 -19.36
N TRP A 393 6.47 22.13 -18.47
CA TRP A 393 5.61 22.09 -17.28
C TRP A 393 4.37 22.96 -17.40
N LYS A 394 4.15 23.62 -18.54
CA LYS A 394 2.97 24.45 -18.76
C LYS A 394 1.75 23.60 -19.10
N ASP A 395 0.60 23.98 -18.56
CA ASP A 395 -0.72 23.38 -18.86
C ASP A 395 -0.78 21.85 -18.74
N ARG A 396 -0.05 21.27 -17.78
CA ARG A 396 -0.08 19.84 -17.44
C ARG A 396 -1.35 19.45 -16.71
N ASP A 397 -1.61 18.14 -16.58
CA ASP A 397 -2.62 17.59 -15.67
C ASP A 397 -2.48 18.23 -14.28
N PRO A 398 -3.54 18.79 -13.66
CA PRO A 398 -3.44 19.46 -12.37
C PRO A 398 -2.80 18.62 -11.24
N ARG A 399 -2.92 17.29 -11.30
CA ARG A 399 -2.27 16.37 -10.34
C ARG A 399 -0.75 16.42 -10.45
N PHE A 400 -0.18 16.74 -11.60
CA PHE A 400 1.27 16.95 -11.77
C PHE A 400 1.80 17.97 -10.76
N TYR A 401 1.11 19.11 -10.62
CA TYR A 401 1.55 20.20 -9.73
C TYR A 401 1.32 19.90 -8.24
N SER A 402 0.46 18.93 -7.92
CA SER A 402 0.26 18.43 -6.56
C SER A 402 1.32 17.40 -6.18
N ASP A 403 1.61 16.48 -7.10
CA ASP A 403 2.39 15.29 -6.79
C ASP A 403 3.89 15.48 -7.05
N ILE A 404 4.25 16.30 -8.05
CA ILE A 404 5.61 16.41 -8.58
C ILE A 404 6.16 17.83 -8.39
N ILE A 405 7.34 17.92 -7.80
CA ILE A 405 8.16 19.13 -7.87
C ILE A 405 9.06 19.04 -9.11
N TYR A 406 8.94 20.07 -9.94
CA TYR A 406 9.71 20.29 -11.16
C TYR A 406 10.64 21.50 -11.00
N ASP A 407 11.48 21.73 -12.00
CA ASP A 407 12.47 22.79 -11.94
C ASP A 407 11.85 24.19 -11.82
N GLY A 408 12.44 25.00 -10.95
CA GLY A 408 11.97 26.35 -10.62
C GLY A 408 10.82 26.40 -9.63
N ALA A 409 10.15 25.28 -9.32
CA ALA A 409 9.09 25.26 -8.32
C ALA A 409 9.60 25.65 -6.92
N LYS A 410 8.81 26.44 -6.19
CA LYS A 410 9.17 26.90 -4.83
C LYS A 410 9.04 25.76 -3.83
N THR A 411 10.11 25.46 -3.10
CA THR A 411 10.18 24.33 -2.14
C THR A 411 10.31 24.78 -0.68
N VAL A 412 10.54 26.08 -0.44
CA VAL A 412 10.60 26.69 0.90
C VAL A 412 9.78 27.97 0.93
N LEU A 413 8.84 28.07 1.87
CA LEU A 413 7.92 29.21 1.99
C LEU A 413 8.51 30.33 2.85
N GLY A 414 9.11 29.97 3.98
CA GLY A 414 9.64 30.85 5.01
C GLY A 414 10.99 31.48 4.70
N SER A 415 11.62 32.11 5.69
CA SER A 415 12.90 32.80 5.52
C SER A 415 14.05 31.82 5.35
N MET A 416 15.04 32.20 4.53
CA MET A 416 16.28 31.43 4.33
C MET A 416 17.49 32.37 4.47
N PRO A 417 18.63 31.89 5.00
CA PRO A 417 19.87 32.64 4.99
C PRO A 417 20.33 33.00 3.57
N SER A 418 20.96 34.15 3.40
CA SER A 418 21.34 34.68 2.08
C SER A 418 22.31 33.78 1.30
N ASN A 419 23.13 32.98 1.98
CA ASN A 419 24.09 32.07 1.36
C ASN A 419 23.46 30.78 0.78
N VAL A 420 22.19 30.50 1.11
CA VAL A 420 21.44 29.32 0.64
C VAL A 420 20.09 29.68 0.01
N VAL A 421 19.79 30.96 -0.15
CA VAL A 421 18.48 31.43 -0.63
C VAL A 421 18.17 30.97 -2.07
N GLN A 422 19.20 30.67 -2.86
CA GLN A 422 19.08 30.07 -4.19
C GLN A 422 18.41 28.68 -4.17
N ASP A 423 18.52 27.94 -3.06
CA ASP A 423 17.89 26.63 -2.86
C ASP A 423 16.43 26.77 -2.37
N ARG A 424 15.85 27.97 -2.42
CA ARG A 424 14.41 28.15 -2.19
C ARG A 424 13.59 27.49 -3.30
N TYR A 425 14.12 27.53 -4.51
CA TYR A 425 13.48 27.00 -5.72
C TYR A 425 14.20 25.72 -6.14
N ALA A 426 13.46 24.77 -6.69
CA ALA A 426 14.00 23.50 -7.11
C ALA A 426 14.99 23.69 -8.28
N ASN A 427 16.28 23.49 -8.04
CA ASN A 427 17.34 23.59 -9.06
C ASN A 427 17.60 22.22 -9.70
N LEU A 428 16.63 21.76 -10.49
CA LEU A 428 16.53 20.44 -11.10
C LEU A 428 16.99 20.38 -12.56
N TYR A 429 17.37 21.50 -13.17
CA TYR A 429 18.11 21.52 -14.44
C TYR A 429 19.41 20.71 -14.38
N THR A 430 19.92 20.26 -15.52
CA THR A 430 21.13 19.42 -15.58
C THR A 430 22.31 20.11 -14.89
N GLY A 431 22.88 19.44 -13.88
CA GLY A 431 23.97 19.99 -13.04
C GLY A 431 23.53 20.97 -11.94
N GLY A 432 22.23 21.19 -11.73
CA GLY A 432 21.71 22.05 -10.65
C GLY A 432 21.96 21.52 -9.24
N SER A 433 21.82 22.39 -8.22
CA SER A 433 22.13 22.04 -6.82
C SER A 433 21.27 20.89 -6.27
N TYR A 434 20.11 20.63 -6.85
CA TYR A 434 19.24 19.53 -6.46
C TYR A 434 19.56 18.23 -7.21
N ARG A 435 20.55 18.19 -8.11
CA ARG A 435 20.82 17.05 -9.00
C ARG A 435 21.89 16.06 -8.52
N ASN A 436 22.34 16.18 -7.26
CA ASN A 436 23.30 15.21 -6.71
C ASN A 436 22.66 13.81 -6.65
N ILE A 437 23.31 12.79 -7.24
CA ILE A 437 22.73 11.44 -7.33
C ILE A 437 22.59 10.68 -6.00
N SER A 438 23.28 11.14 -4.97
CA SER A 438 23.35 10.55 -3.63
C SER A 438 22.40 11.28 -2.68
N THR A 439 22.37 12.62 -2.73
CA THR A 439 21.67 13.47 -1.77
C THR A 439 20.55 14.33 -2.38
N GLY A 440 20.33 14.25 -3.68
CA GLY A 440 19.34 14.99 -4.46
C GLY A 440 18.66 14.12 -5.53
N SER A 441 17.96 14.76 -6.46
CA SER A 441 17.27 14.10 -7.56
C SER A 441 18.24 13.66 -8.66
N ARG A 442 18.25 12.36 -8.92
CA ARG A 442 18.89 11.78 -10.12
C ARG A 442 17.93 11.62 -11.31
N THR A 443 16.72 12.13 -11.22
CA THR A 443 15.68 11.99 -12.26
C THR A 443 15.22 13.31 -12.86
N GLY A 444 15.60 14.45 -12.26
CA GLY A 444 15.10 15.77 -12.61
C GLY A 444 13.75 16.14 -11.99
N TYR A 445 13.22 15.30 -11.09
CA TYR A 445 11.97 15.52 -10.37
C TYR A 445 12.06 15.14 -8.89
N LEU A 446 11.15 15.63 -8.05
CA LEU A 446 10.94 15.16 -6.66
C LEU A 446 9.46 14.83 -6.43
N LEU A 447 9.17 13.93 -5.49
CA LEU A 447 7.83 13.46 -5.16
C LEU A 447 7.28 14.17 -3.92
N TYR A 448 6.23 14.98 -4.04
CA TYR A 448 5.64 15.72 -2.92
C TYR A 448 4.19 15.33 -2.61
N LYS A 449 3.64 14.31 -3.28
CA LYS A 449 2.29 13.77 -3.01
C LYS A 449 2.01 13.45 -1.54
N PHE A 450 3.03 12.95 -0.82
CA PHE A 450 2.88 12.46 0.56
C PHE A 450 3.34 13.42 1.64
N ILE A 451 3.80 14.62 1.28
CA ILE A 451 4.29 15.62 2.23
C ILE A 451 3.80 17.03 1.88
N PRO A 452 3.56 17.90 2.86
CA PRO A 452 3.36 19.31 2.59
C PRO A 452 4.68 19.96 2.13
N ILE A 453 4.61 21.05 1.35
CA ILE A 453 5.80 21.84 0.97
C ILE A 453 6.59 22.30 2.21
N THR A 454 5.90 22.53 3.33
CA THR A 454 6.49 22.94 4.61
C THR A 454 7.31 21.85 5.29
N ALA A 455 7.32 20.60 4.81
CA ALA A 455 8.12 19.50 5.35
C ALA A 455 9.61 19.65 5.00
N ASN A 456 10.21 20.75 5.45
CA ASN A 456 11.60 21.12 5.25
C ASN A 456 12.14 21.84 6.50
N LYS A 457 13.46 22.04 6.56
CA LYS A 457 14.14 22.56 7.76
C LYS A 457 13.95 24.05 8.04
N TYR A 458 13.41 24.79 7.09
CA TYR A 458 13.19 26.22 7.22
C TYR A 458 11.75 26.53 7.62
N ASP A 459 10.79 25.73 7.13
CA ASP A 459 9.37 25.85 7.43
C ASP A 459 8.93 25.03 8.65
N LEU A 460 9.80 24.14 9.14
CA LEU A 460 9.59 23.35 10.37
C LEU A 460 8.33 22.45 10.33
N GLY A 461 7.88 22.05 9.14
CA GLY A 461 6.66 21.25 8.98
C GLY A 461 6.74 19.84 9.53
N TYR A 462 7.92 19.34 9.87
CA TYR A 462 8.11 18.06 10.57
C TYR A 462 8.32 18.21 12.08
N ASP A 463 8.31 19.43 12.63
CA ASP A 463 8.43 19.65 14.06
C ASP A 463 7.18 19.17 14.79
N TRP A 464 7.33 18.81 16.06
CA TRP A 464 6.23 18.31 16.90
C TRP A 464 4.98 19.19 16.83
N GLY A 465 5.13 20.51 16.90
CA GLY A 465 4.02 21.46 16.88
C GLY A 465 3.24 21.53 15.56
N ALA A 466 3.85 21.10 14.45
CA ALA A 466 3.16 21.04 13.15
C ALA A 466 2.14 19.89 13.09
N ASN A 467 2.24 18.92 14.01
CA ASN A 467 1.38 17.72 14.05
C ASN A 467 1.32 16.98 12.70
N LEU A 468 2.43 16.94 11.96
CA LEU A 468 2.50 16.25 10.67
C LEU A 468 2.37 14.75 10.86
N ASN A 469 1.39 14.16 10.20
CA ASN A 469 1.10 12.76 10.29
C ASN A 469 0.92 12.16 8.90
N ILE A 470 1.63 11.09 8.58
CA ILE A 470 1.60 10.44 7.26
C ILE A 470 1.20 8.98 7.43
N HIS A 471 0.17 8.55 6.71
CA HIS A 471 -0.29 7.17 6.67
C HIS A 471 -1.12 6.94 5.40
N LEU A 472 -0.70 6.00 4.55
CA LEU A 472 -1.41 5.73 3.30
C LEU A 472 -2.51 4.69 3.50
N PRO A 473 -3.67 4.83 2.83
CA PRO A 473 -4.69 3.81 2.82
C PRO A 473 -4.26 2.61 1.95
N TRP A 474 -4.78 1.43 2.26
CA TRP A 474 -4.63 0.23 1.44
C TRP A 474 -5.56 0.22 0.22
N MET A 475 -6.66 0.98 0.33
CA MET A 475 -7.70 1.13 -0.69
C MET A 475 -8.44 2.44 -0.42
N ARG A 476 -8.73 3.19 -1.49
CA ARG A 476 -9.53 4.42 -1.45
C ARG A 476 -10.54 4.44 -2.59
N LEU A 477 -11.56 5.30 -2.50
CA LEU A 477 -12.70 5.26 -3.43
C LEU A 477 -12.30 5.45 -4.91
N SER A 478 -11.25 6.22 -5.18
CA SER A 478 -10.74 6.36 -6.55
C SER A 478 -10.14 5.07 -7.12
N ASP A 479 -9.54 4.21 -6.28
CA ASP A 479 -9.11 2.87 -6.71
C ASP A 479 -10.33 2.07 -7.18
N ILE A 480 -11.47 2.18 -6.47
CA ILE A 480 -12.72 1.49 -6.81
C ILE A 480 -13.28 1.97 -8.15
N TYR A 481 -13.40 3.28 -8.40
CA TYR A 481 -13.89 3.80 -9.67
C TYR A 481 -13.07 3.30 -10.86
N LEU A 482 -11.74 3.27 -10.72
CA LEU A 482 -10.84 2.82 -11.79
C LEU A 482 -10.87 1.30 -11.97
N MET A 483 -10.94 0.52 -10.89
CA MET A 483 -11.13 -0.93 -10.97
C MET A 483 -12.51 -1.30 -11.52
N TYR A 484 -13.55 -0.51 -11.22
CA TYR A 484 -14.87 -0.64 -11.82
C TYR A 484 -14.82 -0.40 -13.32
N ALA A 485 -14.20 0.72 -13.76
CA ALA A 485 -14.08 1.03 -15.18
C ALA A 485 -13.36 -0.08 -15.96
N GLU A 486 -12.24 -0.57 -15.43
CA GLU A 486 -11.51 -1.68 -16.03
C GLU A 486 -12.35 -2.96 -16.10
N SER A 487 -12.93 -3.38 -14.97
CA SER A 487 -13.70 -4.62 -14.90
C SER A 487 -14.96 -4.57 -15.76
N ALA A 488 -15.70 -3.47 -15.76
CA ALA A 488 -16.89 -3.29 -16.59
C ALA A 488 -16.53 -3.29 -18.08
N ALA A 489 -15.47 -2.59 -18.49
CA ALA A 489 -15.06 -2.59 -19.89
C ALA A 489 -14.62 -3.97 -20.38
N GLN A 490 -13.86 -4.71 -19.56
CA GLN A 490 -13.40 -6.07 -19.89
C GLN A 490 -14.54 -7.11 -19.85
N ALA A 491 -15.50 -6.96 -18.94
CA ALA A 491 -16.65 -7.85 -18.85
C ALA A 491 -17.52 -7.80 -20.12
N PHE A 492 -17.71 -6.61 -20.67
CA PHE A 492 -18.64 -6.36 -21.78
C PHE A 492 -17.95 -6.05 -23.12
N GLY A 493 -16.61 -6.00 -23.14
CA GLY A 493 -15.82 -5.70 -24.34
C GLY A 493 -16.08 -4.32 -24.93
N SER A 494 -16.45 -3.33 -24.10
CA SER A 494 -16.81 -1.98 -24.54
C SER A 494 -16.43 -0.91 -23.51
N PRO A 495 -15.92 0.27 -23.94
CA PRO A 495 -15.76 1.45 -23.08
C PRO A 495 -17.07 1.93 -22.43
N THR A 496 -18.22 1.54 -22.98
CA THR A 496 -19.55 1.83 -22.44
C THR A 496 -20.14 0.67 -21.62
N GLY A 497 -19.34 -0.36 -21.32
CA GLY A 497 -19.74 -1.48 -20.46
C GLY A 497 -20.20 -0.99 -19.08
N THR A 498 -21.22 -1.64 -18.51
CA THR A 498 -21.88 -1.22 -17.26
C THR A 498 -22.28 -2.44 -16.45
N SER A 499 -22.07 -2.43 -15.13
CA SER A 499 -22.54 -3.46 -14.21
C SER A 499 -24.07 -3.49 -14.06
N SER A 500 -24.61 -4.64 -13.65
CA SER A 500 -26.02 -4.74 -13.25
C SER A 500 -26.38 -3.94 -11.98
N ASN A 501 -25.39 -3.60 -11.15
CA ASN A 501 -25.56 -2.97 -9.84
C ASN A 501 -25.21 -1.48 -9.82
N TYR A 502 -24.90 -0.87 -10.96
CA TYR A 502 -24.47 0.53 -11.05
C TYR A 502 -24.85 1.16 -12.37
N ASN A 503 -25.14 2.47 -12.36
CA ASN A 503 -25.76 3.16 -13.50
C ASN A 503 -24.77 3.92 -14.39
N LYS A 504 -23.47 3.88 -14.08
CA LYS A 504 -22.44 4.53 -14.88
C LYS A 504 -21.65 3.52 -15.69
N THR A 505 -21.38 3.88 -16.93
CA THR A 505 -20.49 3.16 -17.82
C THR A 505 -19.03 3.22 -17.35
N ALA A 506 -18.18 2.38 -17.90
CA ALA A 506 -16.75 2.39 -17.62
C ALA A 506 -16.09 3.75 -17.91
N VAL A 507 -16.39 4.38 -19.06
CA VAL A 507 -15.86 5.71 -19.39
C VAL A 507 -16.38 6.80 -18.45
N GLU A 508 -17.65 6.75 -18.05
CA GLU A 508 -18.20 7.71 -17.08
C GLU A 508 -17.54 7.59 -15.71
N ALA A 509 -17.23 6.37 -15.26
CA ALA A 509 -16.52 6.14 -14.00
C ALA A 509 -15.10 6.72 -14.02
N ILE A 510 -14.38 6.63 -15.15
CA ILE A 510 -13.09 7.30 -15.34
C ILE A 510 -13.25 8.83 -15.29
N ASN A 511 -14.25 9.35 -16.00
CA ASN A 511 -14.45 10.78 -16.09
C ASN A 511 -14.82 11.42 -14.75
N ILE A 512 -15.41 10.69 -13.80
CA ILE A 512 -15.59 11.18 -12.41
C ILE A 512 -14.26 11.57 -11.77
N ILE A 513 -13.23 10.75 -11.95
CA ILE A 513 -11.89 11.01 -11.38
C ILE A 513 -11.24 12.20 -12.09
N ARG A 514 -11.39 12.28 -13.42
CA ARG A 514 -10.85 13.38 -14.24
C ARG A 514 -11.53 14.71 -13.94
N ASP A 515 -12.85 14.70 -13.77
CA ASP A 515 -13.65 15.86 -13.37
C ASP A 515 -13.22 16.38 -12.01
N ARG A 516 -13.04 15.48 -11.03
CA ARG A 516 -12.52 15.85 -9.71
C ARG A 516 -11.17 16.54 -9.83
N ALA A 517 -10.26 16.01 -10.65
CA ALA A 517 -8.93 16.57 -10.86
C ALA A 517 -8.90 17.83 -11.77
N GLY A 518 -10.00 18.18 -12.44
CA GLY A 518 -10.04 19.30 -13.40
C GLY A 518 -9.30 19.00 -14.72
N VAL A 519 -9.28 17.74 -15.14
CA VAL A 519 -8.66 17.25 -16.38
C VAL A 519 -9.74 17.00 -17.42
N GLY A 520 -9.48 17.31 -18.69
CA GLY A 520 -10.43 17.03 -19.78
C GLY A 520 -10.80 15.54 -19.84
N HIS A 521 -12.03 15.21 -20.22
CA HIS A 521 -12.53 13.83 -20.31
C HIS A 521 -11.70 12.95 -21.26
N VAL A 522 -11.88 11.63 -21.18
CA VAL A 522 -11.30 10.70 -22.15
C VAL A 522 -11.75 11.10 -23.56
N ALA A 523 -10.78 11.42 -24.43
CA ALA A 523 -11.08 11.88 -25.78
C ALA A 523 -11.76 10.79 -26.61
N SER A 524 -12.71 11.16 -27.47
CA SER A 524 -13.52 10.19 -28.25
C SER A 524 -12.68 9.23 -29.09
N LYS A 525 -11.49 9.64 -29.54
CA LYS A 525 -10.56 8.76 -30.28
C LYS A 525 -10.11 7.55 -29.47
N PHE A 526 -10.01 7.67 -28.15
CA PHE A 526 -9.65 6.57 -27.26
C PHE A 526 -10.84 5.66 -26.91
N LEU A 527 -12.06 6.01 -27.34
CA LEU A 527 -13.25 5.18 -27.17
C LEU A 527 -13.52 4.30 -28.40
N ALA A 528 -12.71 4.43 -29.45
CA ALA A 528 -12.89 3.74 -30.72
C ALA A 528 -12.59 2.23 -30.64
N SER A 529 -11.73 1.82 -29.70
CA SER A 529 -11.41 0.41 -29.48
C SER A 529 -11.19 0.11 -28.00
N MET A 530 -11.35 -1.17 -27.63
CA MET A 530 -11.02 -1.63 -26.29
C MET A 530 -9.54 -1.45 -25.95
N ASN A 531 -8.64 -1.56 -26.94
CA ASN A 531 -7.21 -1.39 -26.69
C ASN A 531 -6.89 0.07 -26.32
N ASP A 532 -7.38 1.03 -27.12
CA ASP A 532 -7.14 2.46 -26.87
C ASP A 532 -7.75 2.90 -25.55
N PHE A 533 -8.96 2.42 -25.24
CA PHE A 533 -9.61 2.73 -23.97
C PHE A 533 -8.84 2.15 -22.78
N MET A 534 -8.34 0.92 -22.91
CA MET A 534 -7.54 0.30 -21.85
C MET A 534 -6.18 0.97 -21.66
N GLU A 535 -5.58 1.55 -22.69
CA GLU A 535 -4.40 2.41 -22.51
C GLU A 535 -4.72 3.63 -21.64
N GLU A 536 -5.87 4.25 -21.86
CA GLU A 536 -6.34 5.36 -21.03
C GLU A 536 -6.72 4.94 -19.60
N VAL A 537 -7.34 3.77 -19.41
CA VAL A 537 -7.57 3.19 -18.07
C VAL A 537 -6.23 3.02 -17.33
N ARG A 538 -5.22 2.44 -17.99
CA ARG A 538 -3.89 2.23 -17.38
C ARG A 538 -3.20 3.55 -17.06
N ARG A 539 -3.33 4.56 -17.93
CA ARG A 539 -2.75 5.89 -17.74
C ARG A 539 -3.44 6.66 -16.62
N GLU A 540 -4.77 6.67 -16.59
CA GLU A 540 -5.53 7.30 -15.51
C GLU A 540 -5.20 6.64 -14.16
N ARG A 541 -5.08 5.31 -14.13
CA ARG A 541 -4.67 4.57 -12.94
C ARG A 541 -3.23 4.87 -12.51
N ALA A 542 -2.32 5.06 -13.46
CA ALA A 542 -0.95 5.49 -13.17
C ALA A 542 -0.91 6.89 -12.55
N VAL A 543 -1.70 7.83 -13.07
CA VAL A 543 -1.72 9.22 -12.58
C VAL A 543 -2.44 9.33 -11.25
N GLU A 544 -3.66 8.81 -11.16
CA GLU A 544 -4.50 8.96 -9.96
C GLU A 544 -3.86 8.24 -8.76
N LEU A 545 -3.42 7.00 -8.94
CA LEU A 545 -2.85 6.16 -7.87
C LEU A 545 -1.32 6.19 -7.81
N ALA A 546 -0.70 7.23 -8.40
CA ALA A 546 0.74 7.36 -8.48
C ALA A 546 1.41 7.20 -7.11
N PHE A 547 2.45 6.36 -7.03
CA PHE A 547 3.27 6.14 -5.83
C PHE A 547 2.53 5.53 -4.61
N GLU A 548 1.30 5.04 -4.81
CA GLU A 548 0.47 4.43 -3.77
C GLU A 548 0.59 2.88 -3.79
N ARG A 549 1.77 2.33 -4.16
CA ARG A 549 2.13 0.89 -4.19
C ARG A 549 1.44 0.04 -5.27
N HIS A 550 0.42 0.55 -5.94
CA HIS A 550 -0.37 -0.23 -6.90
C HIS A 550 0.42 -0.68 -8.16
N ARG A 551 1.37 0.15 -8.62
CA ARG A 551 1.99 0.02 -9.95
C ARG A 551 2.65 -1.34 -10.19
N PHE A 552 3.36 -1.88 -9.20
CA PHE A 552 4.03 -3.18 -9.33
C PHE A 552 3.05 -4.32 -9.62
N ASN A 553 1.95 -4.38 -8.87
CA ASN A 553 0.94 -5.42 -9.06
C ASN A 553 0.10 -5.18 -10.32
N ASP A 554 -0.14 -3.92 -10.69
CA ASP A 554 -0.79 -3.57 -11.95
C ASP A 554 0.02 -4.02 -13.18
N LEU A 555 1.34 -3.75 -13.21
CA LEU A 555 2.21 -4.25 -14.27
C LEU A 555 2.26 -5.77 -14.33
N ARG A 556 2.29 -6.44 -13.18
CA ARG A 556 2.29 -7.91 -13.11
C ARG A 556 1.00 -8.48 -13.66
N ARG A 557 -0.15 -8.02 -13.16
CA ARG A 557 -1.45 -8.57 -13.56
C ARG A 557 -1.77 -8.34 -15.03
N TRP A 558 -1.25 -7.27 -15.64
CA TRP A 558 -1.36 -6.98 -17.07
C TRP A 558 -0.31 -7.65 -17.96
N LEU A 559 0.63 -8.44 -17.43
CA LEU A 559 1.77 -9.01 -18.18
C LEU A 559 2.67 -7.96 -18.84
N LEU A 560 2.88 -6.83 -18.16
CA LEU A 560 3.67 -5.69 -18.62
C LEU A 560 5.01 -5.52 -17.87
N LEU A 561 5.19 -6.19 -16.73
CA LEU A 561 6.38 -6.03 -15.88
C LEU A 561 7.70 -6.29 -16.64
N THR A 562 7.70 -7.21 -17.61
CA THR A 562 8.88 -7.58 -18.42
C THR A 562 8.93 -6.90 -19.79
N LYS A 563 8.08 -5.90 -20.04
CA LYS A 563 7.92 -5.28 -21.37
C LYS A 563 8.40 -3.83 -21.37
N SER A 564 9.18 -3.45 -22.37
CA SER A 564 9.46 -2.04 -22.66
C SER A 564 8.17 -1.31 -23.05
N PRO A 565 7.96 -0.05 -22.64
CA PRO A 565 8.89 0.81 -21.90
C PRO A 565 8.85 0.65 -20.37
N TYR A 566 8.01 -0.24 -19.83
CA TYR A 566 7.86 -0.41 -18.38
C TYR A 566 9.11 -0.98 -17.69
N THR A 567 10.06 -1.55 -18.42
CA THR A 567 11.37 -1.97 -17.86
C THR A 567 12.34 -0.80 -17.64
N LEU A 568 12.06 0.37 -18.22
CA LEU A 568 12.96 1.52 -18.20
C LEU A 568 12.66 2.45 -17.01
N LYS A 569 13.73 2.97 -16.39
CA LYS A 569 13.68 4.12 -15.49
C LYS A 569 14.59 5.21 -16.05
N LYS A 570 14.05 6.41 -16.21
CA LYS A 570 14.73 7.51 -16.89
C LYS A 570 14.88 8.77 -16.04
N SER A 571 15.89 9.57 -16.39
CA SER A 571 16.08 10.96 -15.93
C SER A 571 15.71 11.93 -17.05
N ILE A 572 15.20 13.11 -16.70
CA ILE A 572 15.06 14.23 -17.64
C ILE A 572 16.30 15.15 -17.55
N GLU A 573 16.84 15.49 -18.71
CA GLU A 573 17.98 16.38 -18.87
C GLU A 573 17.60 17.59 -19.72
N PHE A 574 18.04 18.78 -19.32
CA PHE A 574 17.77 20.05 -20.00
C PHE A 574 18.61 21.19 -19.42
N ASP A 575 18.78 22.24 -20.23
CA ASP A 575 19.40 23.50 -19.84
C ASP A 575 18.33 24.56 -19.55
N ARG A 576 18.50 25.34 -18.46
CA ARG A 576 17.72 26.58 -18.27
C ARG A 576 18.16 27.63 -19.28
N VAL A 577 17.19 28.28 -19.92
CA VAL A 577 17.46 29.39 -20.84
C VAL A 577 16.47 30.54 -20.62
N GLY A 578 16.88 31.76 -20.97
CA GLY A 578 16.03 32.94 -20.79
C GLY A 578 15.98 33.44 -19.34
N GLU A 579 14.94 34.24 -19.05
CA GLU A 579 14.72 34.82 -17.72
C GLU A 579 14.04 33.81 -16.79
N PHE A 580 14.53 33.70 -15.57
CA PHE A 580 13.98 32.80 -14.56
C PHE A 580 12.83 33.48 -13.80
N SER A 581 11.63 33.00 -14.02
CA SER A 581 10.41 33.40 -13.32
C SER A 581 10.29 32.66 -11.99
N THR A 582 10.21 33.44 -10.91
CA THR A 582 9.93 32.93 -9.56
C THR A 582 8.45 33.02 -9.18
N GLU A 583 7.67 33.78 -9.95
CA GLU A 583 6.22 33.97 -9.75
C GLU A 583 5.43 32.82 -10.39
N ASP A 584 5.77 32.49 -11.64
CA ASP A 584 5.20 31.37 -12.38
C ASP A 584 6.33 30.53 -13.01
N PRO A 585 6.75 29.44 -12.34
CA PRO A 585 7.82 28.60 -12.86
C PRO A 585 7.40 27.76 -14.08
N THR A 586 6.11 27.69 -14.44
CA THR A 586 5.68 27.02 -15.67
C THR A 586 6.06 27.79 -16.93
N LEU A 587 6.40 29.08 -16.78
CA LEU A 587 6.88 29.95 -17.86
C LEU A 587 8.41 29.92 -17.99
N ASN A 588 9.11 29.15 -17.16
CA ASN A 588 10.56 28.99 -17.29
C ASN A 588 10.88 28.19 -18.55
N ARG A 589 11.70 28.81 -19.41
CA ARG A 589 12.08 28.21 -20.68
C ARG A 589 13.27 27.25 -20.52
N VAL A 590 13.23 26.15 -21.25
CA VAL A 590 14.33 25.17 -21.31
C VAL A 590 14.82 24.95 -22.74
N ALA A 591 16.04 24.44 -22.86
CA ALA A 591 16.63 23.97 -24.11
C ALA A 591 17.25 22.58 -23.92
N ASN A 592 17.52 21.89 -25.05
CA ASN A 592 18.18 20.58 -25.06
C ASN A 592 17.48 19.52 -24.20
N ILE A 593 16.15 19.58 -24.10
CA ILE A 593 15.35 18.63 -23.33
C ILE A 593 15.43 17.23 -23.94
N HIS A 594 15.78 16.24 -23.13
CA HIS A 594 15.81 14.82 -23.50
C HIS A 594 15.70 13.92 -22.27
N GLU A 595 15.47 12.62 -22.50
CA GLU A 595 15.52 11.62 -21.43
C GLU A 595 16.75 10.71 -21.55
N GLU A 596 17.39 10.43 -20.42
CA GLU A 596 18.45 9.43 -20.31
C GLU A 596 17.94 8.18 -19.57
N ILE A 597 18.26 6.99 -20.07
CA ILE A 597 18.00 5.74 -19.35
C ILE A 597 19.03 5.61 -18.23
N ILE A 598 18.58 5.61 -16.98
CA ILE A 598 19.45 5.50 -15.80
C ILE A 598 19.40 4.10 -15.17
N LEU A 599 18.38 3.29 -15.52
CA LEU A 599 18.27 1.88 -15.16
C LEU A 599 17.33 1.16 -16.13
N GLU A 600 17.69 -0.05 -16.54
CA GLU A 600 16.82 -0.97 -17.26
C GLU A 600 16.71 -2.28 -16.47
N ARG A 601 15.47 -2.71 -16.21
CA ARG A 601 15.16 -3.91 -15.44
C ARG A 601 15.18 -5.13 -16.35
N ASN A 602 16.16 -6.00 -16.14
CA ASN A 602 16.35 -7.22 -16.93
C ASN A 602 15.52 -8.40 -16.36
N PHE A 603 14.21 -8.27 -16.41
CA PHE A 603 13.29 -9.28 -15.89
C PHE A 603 12.92 -10.34 -16.94
N SER A 604 12.91 -11.60 -16.51
CA SER A 604 12.30 -12.73 -17.21
C SER A 604 10.96 -13.16 -16.59
N ASP A 605 10.29 -14.15 -17.19
CA ASP A 605 8.96 -14.63 -16.78
C ASP A 605 8.86 -15.08 -15.31
N LYS A 606 9.96 -15.53 -14.68
CA LYS A 606 9.95 -15.89 -13.25
C LYS A 606 9.60 -14.71 -12.33
N HIS A 607 9.92 -13.48 -12.76
CA HIS A 607 9.68 -12.26 -11.96
C HIS A 607 8.21 -11.83 -11.96
N TYR A 608 7.31 -12.54 -12.64
CA TYR A 608 5.87 -12.32 -12.44
C TYR A 608 5.37 -12.79 -11.07
N TRP A 609 6.13 -13.63 -10.37
CA TRP A 609 5.80 -14.10 -9.01
C TRP A 609 7.01 -13.93 -8.09
N LEU A 610 6.76 -13.56 -6.84
CA LEU A 610 7.81 -13.64 -5.83
C LEU A 610 8.12 -15.12 -5.53
N PRO A 611 9.39 -15.49 -5.28
CA PRO A 611 9.74 -16.82 -4.83
C PRO A 611 9.14 -17.09 -3.45
N LEU A 612 8.65 -18.31 -3.23
CA LEU A 612 8.28 -18.82 -1.91
C LEU A 612 9.55 -19.17 -1.11
N LYS A 613 9.45 -19.16 0.23
CA LYS A 613 10.59 -19.52 1.08
C LYS A 613 11.01 -20.97 0.84
N ASN A 614 12.31 -21.21 0.75
CA ASN A 614 12.85 -22.57 0.58
C ASN A 614 12.46 -23.50 1.74
N VAL A 615 12.40 -22.97 2.96
CA VAL A 615 11.93 -23.75 4.12
C VAL A 615 10.48 -24.18 3.99
N ASP A 616 9.64 -23.40 3.31
CA ASP A 616 8.21 -23.70 3.17
C ASP A 616 7.99 -24.73 2.04
N VAL A 617 8.62 -24.55 0.88
CA VAL A 617 8.47 -25.45 -0.29
C VAL A 617 9.14 -26.82 -0.13
N ASN A 618 9.99 -26.98 0.88
CA ASN A 618 10.59 -28.26 1.24
C ASN A 618 9.84 -28.98 2.38
N MET A 619 8.72 -28.42 2.88
CA MET A 619 7.96 -29.08 3.95
C MET A 619 7.23 -30.34 3.45
N TYR A 620 6.64 -30.28 2.25
CA TYR A 620 5.88 -31.40 1.65
C TYR A 620 5.74 -31.23 0.12
N LEU A 621 5.52 -32.35 -0.58
CA LEU A 621 5.59 -32.44 -2.06
C LEU A 621 4.55 -31.57 -2.77
N GLU A 622 3.37 -31.40 -2.16
CA GLU A 622 2.22 -30.68 -2.73
C GLU A 622 2.33 -29.15 -2.62
N PHE A 623 3.42 -28.62 -2.04
CA PHE A 623 3.72 -27.19 -1.95
C PHE A 623 4.96 -26.79 -2.78
N PRO A 624 4.90 -26.91 -4.12
CA PRO A 624 6.05 -26.61 -4.98
C PRO A 624 6.35 -25.12 -5.08
N GLN A 625 7.59 -24.80 -5.48
CA GLN A 625 8.04 -23.46 -5.79
C GLN A 625 7.31 -22.85 -7.01
N ASN A 626 7.32 -21.51 -7.11
CA ASN A 626 6.86 -20.79 -8.29
C ASN A 626 7.75 -21.03 -9.53
N PRO A 627 7.20 -20.96 -10.75
CA PRO A 627 7.95 -21.26 -11.96
C PRO A 627 9.24 -20.43 -12.11
N GLY A 628 10.36 -21.12 -12.30
CA GLY A 628 11.67 -20.51 -12.58
C GLY A 628 12.48 -20.05 -11.36
N TRP A 629 11.99 -20.30 -10.14
CA TRP A 629 12.68 -20.00 -8.88
C TRP A 629 13.34 -21.21 -8.24
#